data_AF-A0A2Y9DWV1-F1
#
_entry.id   AF-A0A2Y9DWV1-F1
#
_cell.length_a   1.000
_cell.length_b   1.000
_cell.length_c   1.000
_cell.angle_alpha   90.00
_cell.angle_beta   90.00
_cell.angle_gamma   90.00
#
_symmetry.space_group_name_H-M   'P 1'
#
loop_
_entity.id
_entity.type
_entity.pdbx_description
1 polymer ?
#
loop_
_entity_poly.entity_id
_entity_poly.type
_entity_poly.pdbx_seq_one_letter_code
_entity_poly.pdbx_strand_id
1 'polypeptide(L)'
;MAEHFKEASRCPLCPAYNENPMYLKCGYVCCLQCTNSLQKEPHGEGVLCPACPVASQKSDIRPNLQLGKLVSKIMELEPQLKKILKMDPKMLKFQVDMTLDVDTASNLLIISADLRTVCCGHFKHHLTEHVERFDYALCVLGTTRFTSSRHYWEVDVGTSQEWDLGICRESARRQGKIQLSTECGFWTVGLRKGGYFFASITPALELCVDPNLRRVGIFLDMDMGSLSFFNMSDGSHVFTFTKISAVETLRPFFAPSNPSNGDQGSLSICPVMNFYFFKFN
;
A
#
# COMPACT_ATOMS: atom_id res chain seq x y z
N MET A 1 -0.79 -8.28 6.83
CA MET A 1 -0.56 -9.73 7.01
C MET A 1 0.88 -10.04 7.42
N ALA A 2 1.90 -9.65 6.66
CA ALA A 2 3.30 -9.96 6.97
C ALA A 2 3.78 -9.45 8.35
N GLU A 3 3.43 -8.23 8.77
CA GLU A 3 3.85 -7.68 10.07
C GLU A 3 3.21 -8.39 11.28
N HIS A 4 1.92 -8.72 11.22
CA HIS A 4 1.28 -9.51 12.28
C HIS A 4 1.88 -10.92 12.41
N PHE A 5 2.18 -11.58 11.28
CA PHE A 5 2.87 -12.87 11.30
C PHE A 5 4.30 -12.74 11.83
N LYS A 6 4.98 -11.66 11.48
CA LYS A 6 6.32 -11.35 11.96
C LYS A 6 6.32 -11.15 13.47
N GLU A 7 5.43 -10.32 13.99
CA GLU A 7 5.28 -10.09 15.43
C GLU A 7 4.91 -11.37 16.19
N ALA A 8 3.97 -12.16 15.67
CA ALA A 8 3.59 -13.45 16.26
C ALA A 8 4.71 -14.51 16.22
N SER A 9 5.67 -14.37 15.30
CA SER A 9 6.81 -15.28 15.14
C SER A 9 8.07 -14.83 15.89
N ARG A 10 8.04 -13.65 16.55
CA ARG A 10 9.15 -13.14 17.36
C ARG A 10 9.13 -13.67 18.78
N CYS A 11 10.31 -13.75 19.37
CA CYS A 11 10.44 -14.06 20.79
C CYS A 11 9.83 -12.91 21.61
N PRO A 12 8.97 -13.18 22.61
CA PRO A 12 8.42 -12.12 23.45
C PRO A 12 9.47 -11.39 24.32
N LEU A 13 10.68 -11.96 24.44
CA LEU A 13 11.74 -11.48 25.32
C LEU A 13 12.93 -10.86 24.58
N CYS A 14 13.00 -10.98 23.25
CA CYS A 14 14.11 -10.44 22.47
C CYS A 14 13.66 -10.07 21.05
N PRO A 15 14.41 -9.23 20.31
CA PRO A 15 13.98 -8.77 18.99
C PRO A 15 14.06 -9.85 17.89
N ALA A 16 14.61 -11.02 18.18
CA ALA A 16 14.81 -12.10 17.22
C ALA A 16 13.53 -12.91 16.95
N TYR A 17 13.54 -13.67 15.86
CA TYR A 17 12.54 -14.72 15.64
C TYR A 17 12.61 -15.77 16.75
N ASN A 18 11.51 -16.50 16.96
CA ASN A 18 11.44 -17.65 17.87
C ASN A 18 12.22 -18.85 17.30
N GLU A 19 13.53 -18.69 17.12
CA GLU A 19 14.44 -19.75 16.71
C GLU A 19 14.57 -20.77 17.85
N ASN A 20 14.37 -22.05 17.53
CA ASN A 20 14.32 -23.14 18.51
C ASN A 20 13.42 -22.80 19.72
N PRO A 21 12.12 -22.57 19.50
CA PRO A 21 11.23 -22.12 20.56
C PRO A 21 11.03 -23.22 21.60
N MET A 22 10.94 -22.82 22.86
CA MET A 22 10.76 -23.71 24.01
C MET A 22 9.45 -23.38 24.72
N TYR A 23 8.70 -24.41 25.09
CA TYR A 23 7.56 -24.32 25.99
C TYR A 23 8.03 -24.38 27.43
N LEU A 24 7.51 -23.47 28.25
CA LEU A 24 7.45 -23.62 29.70
C LEU A 24 6.23 -24.46 30.11
N LYS A 25 6.20 -24.92 31.36
CA LYS A 25 5.10 -25.71 31.95
C LYS A 25 3.74 -25.04 31.78
N CYS A 26 3.70 -23.72 31.92
CA CYS A 26 2.49 -22.90 31.80
C CYS A 26 2.06 -22.63 30.35
N GLY A 27 2.78 -23.16 29.36
CA GLY A 27 2.51 -22.92 27.94
C GLY A 27 3.16 -21.67 27.36
N TYR A 28 3.87 -20.87 28.17
CA TYR A 28 4.64 -19.73 27.69
C TYR A 28 5.73 -20.17 26.70
N VAL A 29 5.90 -19.43 25.61
CA VAL A 29 6.87 -19.75 24.54
C VAL A 29 7.87 -18.63 24.38
N CYS A 30 9.16 -18.98 24.36
CA CYS A 30 10.25 -18.07 23.97
C CYS A 30 11.39 -18.86 23.33
N CYS A 31 12.37 -18.19 22.72
CA CYS A 31 13.49 -18.86 22.09
C CYS A 31 14.38 -19.58 23.14
N LEU A 32 15.15 -20.57 22.68
CA LEU A 32 16.07 -21.33 23.54
C LEU A 32 17.07 -20.42 24.28
N GLN A 33 17.59 -19.40 23.61
CA GLN A 33 18.52 -18.45 24.22
C GLN A 33 17.86 -17.70 25.39
N CYS A 34 16.66 -17.16 25.18
CA CYS A 34 15.93 -16.47 26.25
C CYS A 34 15.53 -17.41 27.38
N THR A 35 15.16 -18.65 27.07
CA THR A 35 14.86 -19.68 28.08
C THR A 35 16.05 -19.90 29.01
N ASN A 36 17.27 -19.94 28.47
CA ASN A 36 18.50 -20.10 29.25
C ASN A 36 18.87 -18.86 30.06
N SER A 37 18.32 -17.69 29.72
CA SER A 37 18.52 -16.42 30.43
C SER A 37 17.41 -16.09 31.43
N LEU A 38 16.38 -16.92 31.55
CA LEU A 38 15.31 -16.72 32.53
C LEU A 38 15.84 -16.80 33.97
N GLN A 39 15.15 -16.09 34.87
CA GLN A 39 15.45 -16.14 36.29
C GLN A 39 15.29 -17.58 36.81
N LYS A 40 16.30 -18.07 37.53
CA LYS A 40 16.27 -19.39 38.16
C LYS A 40 15.43 -19.35 39.44
N GLU A 41 14.84 -20.50 39.77
CA GLU A 41 14.16 -20.70 41.03
C GLU A 41 15.15 -20.58 42.21
N PRO A 42 14.81 -19.88 43.32
CA PRO A 42 15.76 -19.59 44.41
C PRO A 42 16.39 -20.83 45.07
N HIS A 43 15.72 -21.99 44.99
CA HIS A 43 16.13 -23.24 45.64
C HIS A 43 16.02 -24.46 44.72
N GLY A 44 15.95 -24.26 43.40
CA GLY A 44 15.73 -25.32 42.43
C GLY A 44 16.53 -25.13 41.15
N GLU A 45 16.52 -26.14 40.29
CA GLU A 45 17.09 -26.07 38.93
C GLU A 45 16.09 -25.54 37.89
N GLY A 46 14.86 -25.21 38.32
CA GLY A 46 13.81 -24.68 37.48
C GLY A 46 14.02 -23.22 37.07
N VAL A 47 13.23 -22.80 36.08
CA VAL A 47 13.16 -21.40 35.60
C VAL A 47 11.79 -20.80 35.89
N LEU A 48 11.76 -19.51 36.20
CA LEU A 48 10.54 -18.75 36.44
C LEU A 48 9.99 -18.19 35.13
N CYS A 49 8.68 -18.32 34.93
CA CYS A 49 8.01 -17.68 33.81
C CYS A 49 7.99 -16.15 34.01
N PRO A 50 8.30 -15.34 32.99
CA PRO A 50 8.27 -13.88 33.09
C PRO A 50 6.85 -13.30 33.11
N ALA A 51 5.84 -14.08 32.69
CA ALA A 51 4.46 -13.63 32.57
C ALA A 51 3.52 -14.18 33.64
N CYS A 52 3.95 -15.17 34.44
CA CYS A 52 3.10 -15.78 35.47
C CYS A 52 3.96 -16.40 36.58
N PRO A 53 3.38 -16.69 37.77
CA PRO A 53 4.15 -17.20 38.91
C PRO A 53 4.56 -18.68 38.79
N VAL A 54 4.28 -19.34 37.67
CA VAL A 54 4.55 -20.77 37.49
C VAL A 54 6.03 -21.01 37.16
N ALA A 55 6.69 -21.81 37.99
CA ALA A 55 8.02 -22.34 37.72
C ALA A 55 7.96 -23.58 36.80
N SER A 56 8.95 -23.70 35.91
CA SER A 56 9.13 -24.86 35.02
C SER A 56 10.42 -25.58 35.37
N GLN A 57 10.32 -26.85 35.74
CA GLN A 57 11.50 -27.69 35.95
C GLN A 57 12.09 -28.11 34.60
N LYS A 58 13.34 -28.60 34.60
CA LYS A 58 14.03 -29.01 33.36
C LYS A 58 13.26 -30.03 32.52
N SER A 59 12.50 -30.92 33.14
CA SER A 59 11.63 -31.92 32.47
C SER A 59 10.33 -31.33 31.90
N ASP A 60 9.90 -30.17 32.38
CA ASP A 60 8.72 -29.46 31.90
C ASP A 60 9.04 -28.63 30.63
N ILE A 61 10.31 -28.24 30.45
CA ILE A 61 10.76 -27.44 29.32
C ILE A 61 10.90 -28.33 28.09
N ARG A 62 10.15 -28.02 27.03
CA ARG A 62 10.13 -28.84 25.81
C ARG A 62 10.28 -28.00 24.55
N PRO A 63 11.01 -28.47 23.53
CA PRO A 63 11.09 -27.77 22.26
C PRO A 63 9.73 -27.79 21.55
N ASN A 64 9.34 -26.63 21.01
CA ASN A 64 8.22 -26.48 20.12
C ASN A 64 8.68 -26.68 18.68
N LEU A 65 8.82 -27.95 18.27
CA LEU A 65 9.34 -28.29 16.95
C LEU A 65 8.45 -27.80 15.80
N GLN A 66 7.14 -27.70 16.00
CA GLN A 66 6.21 -27.24 14.96
C GLN A 66 6.38 -25.75 14.70
N LEU A 67 6.40 -24.93 15.76
CA LEU A 67 6.69 -23.51 15.63
C LEU A 67 8.10 -23.28 15.11
N GLY A 68 9.10 -24.06 15.57
CA GLY A 68 10.46 -23.98 15.07
C GLY A 68 10.54 -24.19 13.55
N LYS A 69 9.89 -25.22 13.02
CA LYS A 69 9.80 -25.47 11.57
C LYS A 69 9.13 -24.32 10.82
N LEU A 70 8.03 -23.78 11.36
CA LEU A 70 7.32 -22.66 10.75
C LEU A 70 8.18 -21.39 10.71
N VAL A 71 8.83 -21.05 11.83
CA VAL A 71 9.76 -19.92 11.95
C VAL A 71 10.90 -20.06 10.96
N SER A 72 11.54 -21.24 10.87
CA SER A 72 12.59 -21.49 9.89
C SER A 72 12.11 -21.26 8.45
N LYS A 73 10.89 -21.70 8.12
CA LYS A 73 10.35 -21.49 6.77
C LYS A 73 10.02 -20.04 6.49
N ILE A 74 9.52 -19.29 7.48
CA ILE A 74 9.30 -17.85 7.38
C ILE A 74 10.62 -17.13 7.11
N MET A 75 11.67 -17.44 7.88
CA MET A 75 13.00 -16.84 7.70
C MET A 75 13.60 -17.15 6.32
N GLU A 76 13.35 -18.34 5.77
CA GLU A 76 13.79 -18.72 4.42
C GLU A 76 13.03 -17.96 3.32
N LEU A 77 11.73 -17.77 3.48
CA LEU A 77 10.85 -17.15 2.47
C LEU A 77 10.85 -15.62 2.52
N GLU A 78 11.02 -15.00 3.69
CA GLU A 78 10.94 -13.54 3.86
C GLU A 78 11.90 -12.78 2.92
N PRO A 79 13.19 -13.15 2.77
CA PRO A 79 14.09 -12.48 1.82
C PRO A 79 13.65 -12.62 0.37
N GLN A 80 13.09 -13.78 0.01
CA GLN A 80 12.61 -14.05 -1.36
C GLN A 80 11.37 -13.19 -1.66
N LEU A 81 10.41 -13.16 -0.73
CA LEU A 81 9.23 -12.31 -0.82
C LEU A 81 9.60 -10.84 -0.88
N LYS A 82 10.52 -10.37 -0.02
CA LYS A 82 11.02 -8.98 -0.06
C LYS A 82 11.64 -8.64 -1.41
N LYS A 83 12.33 -9.57 -2.05
CA LYS A 83 12.92 -9.36 -3.38
C LYS A 83 11.86 -9.26 -4.48
N ILE A 84 10.81 -10.10 -4.41
CA ILE A 84 9.72 -10.12 -5.41
C ILE A 84 8.77 -8.93 -5.24
N LEU A 85 8.53 -8.50 -4.00
CA LEU A 85 7.65 -7.39 -3.64
C LEU A 85 8.37 -6.03 -3.71
N LYS A 86 9.33 -5.90 -4.61
CA LYS A 86 9.99 -4.63 -4.94
C LYS A 86 9.71 -4.29 -6.39
N MET A 87 9.58 -2.99 -6.65
CA MET A 87 9.46 -2.48 -8.01
C MET A 87 10.66 -2.93 -8.85
N ASP A 88 10.40 -3.45 -10.05
CA ASP A 88 11.46 -3.69 -11.03
C ASP A 88 11.81 -2.36 -11.71
N PRO A 89 13.06 -1.85 -11.62
CA PRO A 89 13.47 -0.62 -12.27
C PRO A 89 13.22 -0.60 -13.79
N LYS A 90 13.11 -1.77 -14.44
CA LYS A 90 12.74 -1.87 -15.86
C LYS A 90 11.34 -1.33 -16.15
N MET A 91 10.48 -1.15 -15.16
CA MET A 91 9.17 -0.50 -15.33
C MET A 91 9.29 0.96 -15.78
N LEU A 92 10.39 1.64 -15.43
CA LEU A 92 10.64 3.05 -15.78
C LEU A 92 10.70 3.31 -17.29
N LYS A 93 11.01 2.29 -18.10
CA LYS A 93 11.01 2.43 -19.57
C LYS A 93 9.61 2.60 -20.16
N PHE A 94 8.57 2.31 -19.39
CA PHE A 94 7.17 2.47 -19.76
C PHE A 94 6.57 3.78 -19.22
N GLN A 95 7.43 4.71 -18.76
CA GLN A 95 6.96 5.96 -18.19
C GLN A 95 6.20 6.76 -19.25
N VAL A 96 4.98 7.16 -18.91
CA VAL A 96 4.13 7.99 -19.76
C VAL A 96 4.10 9.41 -19.22
N ASP A 97 4.23 10.39 -20.12
CA ASP A 97 3.95 11.77 -19.76
C ASP A 97 2.45 12.03 -19.88
N MET A 98 1.86 12.58 -18.82
CA MET A 98 0.42 12.84 -18.78
C MET A 98 0.08 14.09 -17.96
N THR A 99 -1.10 14.62 -18.22
CA THR A 99 -1.71 15.75 -17.52
C THR A 99 -3.12 15.39 -17.05
N LEU A 100 -3.70 16.26 -16.25
CA LEU A 100 -5.08 16.18 -15.79
C LEU A 100 -6.05 16.69 -16.86
N ASP A 101 -7.17 15.99 -17.02
CA ASP A 101 -8.22 16.31 -17.97
C ASP A 101 -9.26 17.23 -17.31
N VAL A 102 -9.14 18.53 -17.60
CA VAL A 102 -9.97 19.60 -17.01
C VAL A 102 -11.47 19.46 -17.29
N ASP A 103 -11.83 18.77 -18.38
CA ASP A 103 -13.23 18.55 -18.76
C ASP A 103 -13.89 17.49 -17.87
N THR A 104 -13.08 16.62 -17.26
CA THR A 104 -13.56 15.58 -16.33
C THR A 104 -13.59 16.05 -14.88
N ALA A 105 -12.81 17.07 -14.53
CA ALA A 105 -12.57 17.48 -13.15
C ALA A 105 -13.84 17.96 -12.44
N SER A 106 -14.07 17.53 -11.20
CA SER A 106 -15.15 18.13 -10.42
C SER A 106 -15.01 19.64 -10.25
N ASN A 107 -16.14 20.35 -10.22
CA ASN A 107 -16.18 21.81 -10.09
C ASN A 107 -15.62 22.34 -8.77
N LEU A 108 -15.34 21.46 -7.80
CA LEU A 108 -14.69 21.81 -6.55
C LEU A 108 -13.16 21.63 -6.59
N LEU A 109 -12.61 21.13 -7.69
CA LEU A 109 -11.17 20.91 -7.85
C LEU A 109 -10.49 22.15 -8.44
N ILE A 110 -9.30 22.42 -7.94
CA ILE A 110 -8.38 23.44 -8.46
C ILE A 110 -7.23 22.68 -9.10
N ILE A 111 -6.98 22.94 -10.38
CA ILE A 111 -5.89 22.34 -11.15
C ILE A 111 -4.83 23.41 -11.41
N SER A 112 -3.56 23.07 -11.23
CA SER A 112 -2.43 23.96 -11.51
C SER A 112 -2.32 24.30 -13.00
N ALA A 113 -1.63 25.40 -13.31
CA ALA A 113 -1.48 25.85 -14.70
C ALA A 113 -0.77 24.86 -15.63
N ASP A 114 0.13 24.02 -15.07
CA ASP A 114 0.82 22.96 -15.81
C ASP A 114 -0.03 21.68 -15.95
N LEU A 115 -1.26 21.69 -15.42
CA LEU A 115 -2.21 20.58 -15.44
C LEU A 115 -1.70 19.31 -14.77
N ARG A 116 -0.77 19.39 -13.81
CA ARG A 116 -0.23 18.21 -13.13
C ARG A 116 -0.63 18.08 -11.68
N THR A 117 -0.99 19.18 -11.03
CA THR A 117 -1.37 19.21 -9.62
C THR A 117 -2.86 19.48 -9.48
N VAL A 118 -3.51 18.73 -8.60
CA VAL A 118 -4.91 18.92 -8.23
C VAL A 118 -5.07 18.94 -6.71
N CYS A 119 -5.86 19.89 -6.22
CA CYS A 119 -6.34 19.91 -4.85
C CYS A 119 -7.83 20.26 -4.84
N CYS A 120 -8.49 20.05 -3.71
CA CYS A 120 -9.85 20.52 -3.53
C CYS A 120 -9.86 21.98 -3.04
N GLY A 121 -10.61 22.83 -3.74
CA GLY A 121 -10.92 24.18 -3.32
C GLY A 121 -12.06 24.24 -2.29
N HIS A 122 -12.22 25.43 -1.69
CA HIS A 122 -13.32 25.70 -0.75
C HIS A 122 -14.63 26.12 -1.44
N PHE A 123 -14.58 26.54 -2.71
CA PHE A 123 -15.71 27.08 -3.44
C PHE A 123 -15.94 26.31 -4.74
N LYS A 124 -17.21 26.19 -5.13
CA LYS A 124 -17.59 25.58 -6.40
C LYS A 124 -17.30 26.57 -7.53
N HIS A 125 -16.44 26.19 -8.46
CA HIS A 125 -16.24 26.93 -9.69
C HIS A 125 -17.46 26.74 -10.61
N HIS A 126 -17.94 27.84 -11.19
CA HIS A 126 -19.01 27.83 -12.19
C HIS A 126 -18.44 27.50 -13.58
N LEU A 127 -17.87 26.31 -13.72
CA LEU A 127 -17.48 25.79 -15.04
C LEU A 127 -18.71 25.30 -15.79
N THR A 128 -18.65 25.32 -17.12
CA THR A 128 -19.68 24.75 -17.99
C THR A 128 -19.92 23.28 -17.65
N GLU A 129 -21.19 22.89 -17.62
CA GLU A 129 -21.56 21.49 -17.42
C GLU A 129 -21.14 20.68 -18.65
N HIS A 130 -20.22 19.73 -18.44
CA HIS A 130 -19.80 18.74 -19.43
C HIS A 130 -20.31 17.37 -18.99
N VAL A 131 -20.85 16.58 -19.92
CA VAL A 131 -21.31 15.20 -19.65
C VAL A 131 -20.18 14.33 -19.09
N GLU A 132 -18.95 14.65 -19.48
CA GLU A 132 -17.72 13.98 -19.07
C GLU A 132 -17.24 14.36 -17.66
N ARG A 133 -17.85 15.37 -17.03
CA ARG A 133 -17.45 15.90 -15.72
C ARG A 133 -18.01 15.07 -14.57
N PHE A 134 -17.24 14.88 -13.51
CA PHE A 134 -17.77 14.42 -12.23
C PHE A 134 -18.54 15.55 -11.54
N ASP A 135 -19.85 15.39 -11.39
CA ASP A 135 -20.75 16.41 -10.81
C ASP A 135 -20.74 16.42 -9.26
N TYR A 136 -20.45 15.27 -8.65
CA TYR A 136 -20.54 15.05 -7.21
C TYR A 136 -19.21 14.59 -6.59
N ALA A 137 -18.53 13.63 -7.21
CA ALA A 137 -17.29 13.07 -6.67
C ALA A 137 -16.12 14.05 -6.80
N LEU A 138 -15.29 14.17 -5.77
CA LEU A 138 -14.10 15.05 -5.77
C LEU A 138 -12.93 14.39 -6.50
N CYS A 139 -13.07 14.15 -7.80
CA CYS A 139 -12.06 13.47 -8.60
C CYS A 139 -11.91 14.04 -10.01
N VAL A 140 -10.83 13.64 -10.67
CA VAL A 140 -10.44 14.04 -12.03
C VAL A 140 -9.73 12.87 -12.71
N LEU A 141 -9.81 12.79 -14.04
CA LEU A 141 -9.08 11.80 -14.83
C LEU A 141 -7.80 12.37 -15.43
N GLY A 142 -6.83 11.50 -15.73
CA GLY A 142 -5.68 11.85 -16.57
C GLY A 142 -6.05 11.87 -18.04
N THR A 143 -5.40 12.70 -18.86
CA THR A 143 -5.69 12.87 -20.30
C THR A 143 -5.43 11.60 -21.13
N THR A 144 -4.50 10.75 -20.69
CA THR A 144 -4.12 9.52 -21.40
C THR A 144 -5.23 8.47 -21.36
N ARG A 145 -5.48 7.82 -22.51
CA ARG A 145 -6.41 6.70 -22.71
C ARG A 145 -5.61 5.44 -23.00
N PHE A 146 -5.62 4.48 -22.08
CA PHE A 146 -4.90 3.22 -22.24
C PHE A 146 -5.79 2.18 -22.92
N THR A 147 -5.33 1.65 -24.05
CA THR A 147 -6.03 0.62 -24.83
C THR A 147 -5.21 -0.65 -25.05
N SER A 148 -3.90 -0.61 -24.76
CA SER A 148 -2.95 -1.73 -24.90
C SER A 148 -1.63 -1.40 -24.22
N SER A 149 -0.68 -2.36 -24.15
CA SER A 149 0.69 -2.16 -23.67
C SER A 149 0.81 -1.89 -22.16
N ARG A 150 2.04 -1.57 -21.75
CA ARG A 150 2.45 -1.26 -20.38
C ARG A 150 2.69 0.22 -20.22
N HIS A 151 2.26 0.75 -19.09
CA HIS A 151 2.34 2.18 -18.77
C HIS A 151 2.74 2.36 -17.31
N TYR A 152 3.60 3.34 -17.05
CA TYR A 152 4.08 3.69 -15.73
C TYR A 152 3.94 5.20 -15.48
N TRP A 153 3.47 5.59 -14.30
CA TRP A 153 3.51 6.98 -13.87
C TRP A 153 3.65 7.07 -12.35
N GLU A 154 4.08 8.24 -11.88
CA GLU A 154 4.26 8.51 -10.45
C GLU A 154 3.36 9.65 -10.02
N VAL A 155 2.85 9.56 -8.80
CA VAL A 155 2.04 10.61 -8.18
C VAL A 155 2.62 10.94 -6.83
N ASP A 156 2.98 12.20 -6.63
CA ASP A 156 3.31 12.76 -5.33
C ASP A 156 2.01 13.05 -4.58
N VAL A 157 1.84 12.39 -3.44
CA VAL A 157 0.68 12.57 -2.55
C VAL A 157 1.02 13.50 -1.38
N GLY A 158 2.29 13.91 -1.23
CA GLY A 158 2.76 14.78 -0.17
C GLY A 158 2.32 14.32 1.22
N THR A 159 1.90 15.27 2.04
CA THR A 159 1.42 15.03 3.41
C THR A 159 -0.10 14.82 3.51
N SER A 160 -0.76 14.63 2.37
CA SER A 160 -2.22 14.42 2.31
C SER A 160 -2.60 13.22 3.16
N GLN A 161 -3.61 13.40 4.01
CA GLN A 161 -4.15 12.40 4.93
C GLN A 161 -5.28 11.58 4.31
N GLU A 162 -5.81 12.01 3.17
CA GLU A 162 -6.82 11.31 2.41
C GLU A 162 -6.59 11.48 0.91
N TRP A 163 -6.72 10.39 0.15
CA TRP A 163 -6.67 10.41 -1.31
C TRP A 163 -7.05 9.04 -1.88
N ASP A 164 -7.41 9.00 -3.16
CA ASP A 164 -7.52 7.79 -3.96
C ASP A 164 -6.75 7.96 -5.28
N LEU A 165 -5.99 6.94 -5.66
CA LEU A 165 -5.21 6.88 -6.90
C LEU A 165 -5.43 5.55 -7.60
N GLY A 166 -5.43 5.56 -8.93
CA GLY A 166 -5.44 4.33 -9.71
C GLY A 166 -5.93 4.56 -11.12
N ILE A 167 -6.82 3.68 -11.59
CA ILE A 167 -7.46 3.81 -12.90
C ILE A 167 -8.96 3.55 -12.80
N CYS A 168 -9.70 4.06 -13.78
CA CYS A 168 -11.08 3.67 -14.01
C CYS A 168 -11.34 3.35 -15.49
N ARG A 169 -12.46 2.70 -15.77
CA ARG A 169 -12.98 2.58 -17.14
C ARG A 169 -13.30 3.95 -17.71
N GLU A 170 -13.06 4.17 -19.00
CA GLU A 170 -13.54 5.36 -19.72
C GLU A 170 -15.06 5.52 -19.58
N SER A 171 -15.78 4.39 -19.63
CA SER A 171 -17.24 4.29 -19.49
C SER A 171 -17.74 4.32 -18.04
N ALA A 172 -16.86 4.48 -17.05
CA ALA A 172 -17.27 4.53 -15.65
C ALA A 172 -18.26 5.67 -15.40
N ARG A 173 -19.24 5.43 -14.52
CA ARG A 173 -20.26 6.42 -14.18
C ARG A 173 -19.62 7.66 -13.55
N ARG A 174 -19.95 8.83 -14.09
CA ARG A 174 -19.43 10.13 -13.61
C ARG A 174 -20.45 10.98 -12.86
N GLN A 175 -21.74 10.67 -13.01
CA GLN A 175 -22.86 11.46 -12.46
C GLN A 175 -23.37 10.89 -11.12
N GLY A 176 -23.59 11.77 -10.14
CA GLY A 176 -23.97 11.45 -8.77
C GLY A 176 -22.85 10.80 -7.95
N LYS A 177 -23.22 10.28 -6.78
CA LYS A 177 -22.28 9.58 -5.90
C LYS A 177 -21.72 8.33 -6.61
N ILE A 178 -20.40 8.27 -6.73
CA ILE A 178 -19.69 7.09 -7.25
C ILE A 178 -19.31 6.14 -6.11
N GLN A 179 -19.25 4.86 -6.44
CA GLN A 179 -18.70 3.83 -5.57
C GLN A 179 -17.35 3.38 -6.14
N LEU A 180 -16.29 3.52 -5.36
CA LEU A 180 -14.96 3.03 -5.73
C LEU A 180 -14.91 1.52 -5.49
N SER A 181 -15.17 0.74 -6.53
CA SER A 181 -15.02 -0.71 -6.52
C SER A 181 -14.62 -1.22 -7.91
N THR A 182 -13.95 -2.36 -7.95
CA THR A 182 -13.61 -3.03 -9.22
C THR A 182 -14.85 -3.36 -10.07
N GLU A 183 -15.98 -3.69 -9.44
CA GLU A 183 -17.27 -3.95 -10.09
C GLU A 183 -17.82 -2.71 -10.81
N CYS A 184 -17.67 -1.54 -10.19
CA CYS A 184 -18.01 -0.25 -10.79
C CYS A 184 -16.96 0.27 -11.77
N GLY A 185 -15.89 -0.50 -12.04
CA GLY A 185 -14.85 -0.14 -12.98
C GLY A 185 -13.77 0.78 -12.40
N PHE A 186 -13.53 0.74 -11.10
CA PHE A 186 -12.48 1.50 -10.41
C PHE A 186 -11.49 0.58 -9.71
N TRP A 187 -10.21 0.70 -10.07
CA TRP A 187 -9.10 -0.02 -9.44
C TRP A 187 -8.18 0.99 -8.77
N THR A 188 -8.46 1.30 -7.51
CA THR A 188 -7.79 2.35 -6.76
C THR A 188 -7.21 1.83 -5.45
N VAL A 189 -6.08 2.40 -5.07
CA VAL A 189 -5.60 2.39 -3.69
C VAL A 189 -5.79 3.78 -3.11
N GLY A 190 -6.02 3.88 -1.81
CA GLY A 190 -6.15 5.17 -1.17
C GLY A 190 -5.77 5.16 0.29
N LEU A 191 -5.71 6.37 0.83
CA LEU A 191 -5.51 6.66 2.24
C LEU A 191 -6.80 7.24 2.82
N ARG A 192 -7.12 6.85 4.06
CA ARG A 192 -8.23 7.40 4.85
C ARG A 192 -7.72 8.07 6.11
N LYS A 193 -8.56 8.96 6.64
CA LYS A 193 -8.34 9.60 7.93
C LYS A 193 -8.03 8.55 9.01
N GLY A 194 -6.95 8.77 9.75
CA GLY A 194 -6.43 7.80 10.73
C GLY A 194 -5.25 6.97 10.23
N GLY A 195 -4.82 7.14 8.97
CA GLY A 195 -3.60 6.53 8.44
C GLY A 195 -3.81 5.13 7.85
N TYR A 196 -5.05 4.75 7.57
CA TYR A 196 -5.39 3.44 7.02
C TYR A 196 -5.38 3.47 5.49
N PHE A 197 -4.62 2.57 4.88
CA PHE A 197 -4.60 2.38 3.44
C PHE A 197 -5.59 1.29 3.04
N PHE A 198 -6.19 1.39 1.87
CA PHE A 198 -7.10 0.36 1.36
C PHE A 198 -7.00 0.20 -0.15
N ALA A 199 -7.45 -0.94 -0.65
CA ALA A 199 -7.71 -1.20 -2.07
C ALA A 199 -9.21 -1.32 -2.33
N SER A 200 -9.67 -0.80 -3.47
CA SER A 200 -11.08 -0.80 -3.92
C SER A 200 -11.61 -2.17 -4.41
N ILE A 201 -11.24 -3.26 -3.72
CA ILE A 201 -11.88 -4.56 -3.91
C ILE A 201 -13.18 -4.64 -3.08
N THR A 202 -14.01 -5.66 -3.33
CA THR A 202 -15.28 -5.85 -2.60
C THR A 202 -15.20 -7.10 -1.71
N PRO A 203 -15.34 -6.99 -0.37
CA PRO A 203 -15.33 -5.75 0.42
C PRO A 203 -13.95 -5.07 0.40
N ALA A 204 -13.88 -3.78 0.75
CA ALA A 204 -12.61 -3.03 0.74
C ALA A 204 -11.55 -3.73 1.60
N LEU A 205 -10.32 -3.81 1.09
CA LEU A 205 -9.21 -4.48 1.76
C LEU A 205 -8.29 -3.45 2.39
N GLU A 206 -8.11 -3.49 3.69
CA GLU A 206 -7.10 -2.72 4.40
C GLU A 206 -5.69 -3.23 4.07
N LEU A 207 -4.78 -2.29 3.79
CA LEU A 207 -3.40 -2.57 3.37
C LEU A 207 -2.43 -2.17 4.47
N CYS A 208 -1.43 -3.03 4.73
CA CYS A 208 -0.31 -2.69 5.60
C CYS A 208 0.77 -1.98 4.78
N VAL A 209 0.78 -0.65 4.79
CA VAL A 209 1.70 0.20 4.03
C VAL A 209 2.47 1.10 5.00
N ASP A 210 3.70 1.51 4.63
CA ASP A 210 4.45 2.51 5.40
C ASP A 210 3.63 3.83 5.49
N PRO A 211 3.33 4.33 6.70
CA PRO A 211 2.59 5.57 6.88
C PRO A 211 3.30 6.82 6.32
N ASN A 212 4.61 6.71 6.04
CA ASN A 212 5.40 7.75 5.40
C ASN A 212 5.40 7.66 3.88
N LEU A 213 4.48 6.92 3.26
CA LEU A 213 4.29 6.95 1.82
C LEU A 213 3.97 8.40 1.37
N ARG A 214 4.84 8.95 0.52
CA ARG A 214 4.70 10.32 -0.06
C ARG A 214 4.60 10.30 -1.58
N ARG A 215 5.02 9.21 -2.22
CA ARG A 215 4.98 9.06 -3.66
C ARG A 215 4.62 7.65 -4.06
N VAL A 216 3.66 7.52 -4.96
CA VAL A 216 3.13 6.25 -5.45
C VAL A 216 3.54 6.06 -6.90
N GLY A 217 4.25 4.98 -7.19
CA GLY A 217 4.47 4.50 -8.55
C GLY A 217 3.33 3.57 -8.96
N ILE A 218 2.76 3.80 -10.14
CA ILE A 218 1.61 3.05 -10.65
C ILE A 218 2.02 2.41 -11.97
N PHE A 219 1.92 1.08 -12.05
CA PHE A 219 2.27 0.29 -13.21
C PHE A 219 1.07 -0.49 -13.73
N LEU A 220 0.59 -0.10 -14.91
CA LEU A 220 -0.46 -0.79 -15.64
C LEU A 220 0.18 -1.71 -16.68
N ASP A 221 -0.13 -3.00 -16.61
CA ASP A 221 0.22 -3.99 -17.61
C ASP A 221 -1.08 -4.52 -18.23
N MET A 222 -1.47 -3.95 -19.38
CA MET A 222 -2.68 -4.36 -20.10
C MET A 222 -2.54 -5.77 -20.68
N ASP A 223 -1.32 -6.18 -21.05
CA ASP A 223 -1.05 -7.49 -21.64
C ASP A 223 -1.29 -8.60 -20.59
N MET A 224 -0.92 -8.32 -19.34
CA MET A 224 -1.14 -9.22 -18.19
C MET A 224 -2.43 -8.95 -17.41
N GLY A 225 -3.20 -7.92 -17.78
CA GLY A 225 -4.41 -7.51 -17.07
C GLY A 225 -4.17 -7.18 -15.59
N SER A 226 -3.10 -6.45 -15.29
CA SER A 226 -2.71 -6.12 -13.92
C SER A 226 -2.38 -4.66 -13.71
N LEU A 227 -2.66 -4.16 -12.50
CA LEU A 227 -2.33 -2.81 -12.06
C LEU A 227 -1.63 -2.89 -10.71
N SER A 228 -0.38 -2.46 -10.63
CA SER A 228 0.45 -2.55 -9.44
C SER A 228 0.83 -1.18 -8.91
N PHE A 229 0.88 -1.06 -7.59
CA PHE A 229 1.20 0.16 -6.86
C PHE A 229 2.46 -0.05 -6.02
N PHE A 230 3.33 0.95 -5.97
CA PHE A 230 4.60 0.89 -5.27
C PHE A 230 4.85 2.17 -4.46
N ASN A 231 5.44 2.03 -3.28
CA ASN A 231 5.96 3.14 -2.49
C ASN A 231 7.33 3.54 -3.08
N MET A 232 7.44 4.73 -3.64
CA MET A 232 8.67 5.17 -4.31
C MET A 232 9.79 5.57 -3.36
N SER A 233 9.51 5.71 -2.06
CA SER A 233 10.56 6.00 -1.06
C SER A 233 11.53 4.83 -0.89
N ASP A 234 11.03 3.59 -0.94
CA ASP A 234 11.84 2.39 -0.73
C ASP A 234 11.65 1.32 -1.83
N GLY A 235 10.77 1.58 -2.80
CA GLY A 235 10.40 0.66 -3.89
C GLY A 235 9.51 -0.50 -3.46
N SER A 236 8.98 -0.52 -2.22
CA SER A 236 8.10 -1.61 -1.76
C SER A 236 6.79 -1.67 -2.54
N HIS A 237 6.33 -2.89 -2.78
CA HIS A 237 5.00 -3.15 -3.31
C HIS A 237 3.92 -2.77 -2.30
N VAL A 238 2.89 -2.09 -2.79
CA VAL A 238 1.71 -1.68 -2.01
C VAL A 238 0.56 -2.64 -2.27
N PHE A 239 0.15 -2.79 -3.53
CA PHE A 239 -0.96 -3.65 -3.93
C PHE A 239 -0.94 -3.95 -5.43
N THR A 240 -1.54 -5.07 -5.84
CA THR A 240 -1.77 -5.38 -7.26
C THR A 240 -3.19 -5.86 -7.49
N PHE A 241 -3.91 -5.19 -8.37
CA PHE A 241 -5.13 -5.72 -8.98
C PHE A 241 -4.77 -6.65 -10.13
N THR A 242 -5.55 -7.70 -10.32
CA THR A 242 -5.42 -8.67 -11.42
C THR A 242 -6.76 -8.84 -12.12
N LYS A 243 -6.74 -9.48 -13.30
CA LYS A 243 -7.94 -9.75 -14.11
C LYS A 243 -8.63 -8.47 -14.61
N ILE A 244 -7.83 -7.44 -14.90
CA ILE A 244 -8.30 -6.24 -15.58
C ILE A 244 -8.52 -6.58 -17.06
N SER A 245 -9.67 -6.20 -17.61
CA SER A 245 -10.01 -6.49 -19.01
C SER A 245 -9.15 -5.66 -19.96
N ALA A 246 -8.48 -6.32 -20.91
CA ALA A 246 -7.68 -5.65 -21.94
C ALA A 246 -8.52 -5.00 -23.07
N VAL A 247 -9.84 -5.24 -23.09
CA VAL A 247 -10.73 -4.76 -24.17
C VAL A 247 -11.25 -3.35 -23.90
N GLU A 248 -11.25 -2.92 -22.64
CA GLU A 248 -11.82 -1.64 -22.23
C GLU A 248 -10.75 -0.55 -22.21
N THR A 249 -11.11 0.65 -22.67
CA THR A 249 -10.25 1.83 -22.49
C THR A 249 -10.22 2.22 -21.02
N LEU A 250 -9.01 2.38 -20.48
CA LEU A 250 -8.78 2.78 -19.09
C LEU A 250 -8.18 4.18 -19.01
N ARG A 251 -8.48 4.88 -17.92
CA ARG A 251 -8.03 6.25 -17.63
C ARG A 251 -7.37 6.31 -16.26
N PRO A 252 -6.26 7.04 -16.10
CA PRO A 252 -5.75 7.40 -14.77
C PRO A 252 -6.84 8.11 -13.97
N PHE A 253 -6.94 7.79 -12.68
CA PHE A 253 -7.93 8.32 -11.75
C PHE A 253 -7.24 8.95 -10.54
N PHE A 254 -7.67 10.16 -10.19
CA PHE A 254 -7.12 10.92 -9.06
C PHE A 254 -8.26 11.53 -8.23
N ALA A 255 -8.26 11.31 -6.93
CA ALA A 255 -9.16 11.97 -5.99
C ALA A 255 -8.37 12.54 -4.79
N PRO A 256 -8.17 13.87 -4.70
CA PRO A 256 -7.48 14.49 -3.57
C PRO A 256 -8.35 14.51 -2.30
N SER A 257 -7.76 14.99 -1.19
CA SER A 257 -8.44 15.09 0.10
C SER A 257 -9.66 16.00 0.06
N ASN A 258 -10.69 15.66 0.85
CA ASN A 258 -11.83 16.55 1.04
C ASN A 258 -11.48 17.67 2.05
N PRO A 259 -11.61 18.95 1.70
CA PRO A 259 -11.21 20.07 2.55
C PRO A 259 -12.10 20.19 3.80
N SER A 260 -13.31 19.62 3.80
CA SER A 260 -14.16 19.53 4.99
C SER A 260 -13.51 18.73 6.13
N ASN A 261 -12.50 17.91 5.84
CA ASN A 261 -11.77 17.14 6.84
C ASN A 261 -10.54 17.89 7.40
N GLY A 262 -10.34 19.15 7.00
CA GLY A 262 -9.22 20.00 7.44
C GLY A 262 -7.91 19.73 6.69
N ASP A 263 -7.90 18.80 5.74
CA ASP A 263 -6.75 18.46 4.92
C ASP A 263 -6.77 19.24 3.60
N GLN A 264 -5.73 20.04 3.37
CA GLN A 264 -5.49 20.79 2.13
C GLN A 264 -4.49 20.07 1.21
N GLY A 265 -4.42 18.75 1.35
CA GLY A 265 -3.63 17.86 0.52
C GLY A 265 -3.82 18.09 -0.98
N SER A 266 -2.76 17.84 -1.73
CA SER A 266 -2.75 17.91 -3.19
C SER A 266 -2.13 16.65 -3.76
N LEU A 267 -2.52 16.32 -4.98
CA LEU A 267 -1.96 15.23 -5.77
C LEU A 267 -1.23 15.84 -6.96
N SER A 268 0.03 15.47 -7.15
CA SER A 268 0.85 15.98 -8.25
C SER A 268 1.40 14.85 -9.10
N ILE A 269 1.07 14.83 -10.39
CA ILE A 269 1.67 13.90 -11.35
C ILE A 269 3.14 14.28 -11.54
N CYS A 270 4.04 13.37 -11.21
CA CYS A 270 5.47 13.63 -11.38
C CYS A 270 5.84 13.62 -12.87
N PRO A 271 6.67 14.58 -13.33
CA PRO A 271 7.13 14.59 -14.71
C PRO A 271 8.04 13.42 -15.04
N VAL A 272 8.07 13.05 -16.32
CA VAL A 272 9.01 12.05 -16.82
C VAL A 272 10.43 12.55 -16.62
N MET A 273 11.25 11.78 -15.89
CA MET A 273 12.65 12.12 -15.72
C MET A 273 13.39 11.76 -17.01
N ASN A 274 13.83 12.78 -17.75
CA ASN A 274 14.70 12.56 -18.92
C ASN A 274 16.09 12.10 -18.44
N PHE A 275 16.32 10.77 -18.48
CA PHE A 275 17.63 10.16 -18.20
C PHE A 275 18.75 10.62 -19.16
N TYR A 276 18.44 11.42 -20.19
CA TYR A 276 19.42 12.01 -21.10
C TYR A 276 20.16 13.23 -20.54
N PHE A 277 19.67 13.87 -19.46
CA PHE A 277 20.32 15.06 -18.90
C PHE A 277 21.47 14.78 -17.92
N PHE A 278 21.71 13.52 -17.55
CA PHE A 278 22.78 13.13 -16.61
C PHE A 278 24.02 12.52 -17.28
N LYS A 279 24.17 12.64 -18.61
CA LYS A 279 25.39 12.21 -19.33
C LYS A 279 26.37 13.35 -19.68
N PHE A 280 26.06 14.59 -19.33
CA PHE A 280 27.00 15.71 -19.45
C PHE A 280 26.87 16.63 -18.24
N ASN A 281 27.62 16.31 -17.18
CA ASN A 281 28.27 17.25 -16.27
C ASN A 281 29.28 16.48 -15.43
#